data_AF-A0A8S9WSI7-F1
#
_entry.id   AF-A0A8S9WSI7-F1
#
_cell.length_a   1.000
_cell.length_b   1.000
_cell.length_c   1.000
_cell.angle_alpha   90.00
_cell.angle_beta   90.00
_cell.angle_gamma   90.00
#
_symmetry.space_group_name_H-M   'P 1'
#
loop_
_entity.id
_entity.type
_entity.pdbx_description
1 polymer ?
#
loop_
_entity_poly.entity_id
_entity_poly.type
_entity_poly.pdbx_seq_one_letter_code
_entity_poly.pdbx_strand_id
1 'polypeptide(L)'
;MAPKNKGRNGFYYFMQEVRQDEAARGKNMRMDEVQVIAGPLWEKLSVDEKEEYNRMAKEAKLRGAADDERKFNSLGVSFAAVDGLEREQEEQEKIMKATIKTIVMSSSPEALTRKPFYLCHVNYYYLVKGADCTTYQPAEIALAEFTLEDGLRETRNFVLSP
;
A
#
# COMPACT_ATOMS: atom_id res chain seq x y z
N MET A 1 -27.91 -13.68 21.74
CA MET A 1 -26.57 -14.27 21.49
C MET A 1 -26.20 -13.98 20.06
N ALA A 2 -25.08 -13.29 19.80
CA ALA A 2 -24.63 -13.02 18.43
C ALA A 2 -24.26 -14.34 17.73
N PRO A 3 -24.62 -14.54 16.44
CA PRO A 3 -24.30 -15.78 15.75
C PRO A 3 -22.78 -15.91 15.63
N LYS A 4 -22.23 -16.99 16.20
CA LYS A 4 -20.81 -17.34 16.07
C LYS A 4 -20.45 -17.34 14.60
N ASN A 5 -19.50 -16.50 14.20
CA ASN A 5 -19.00 -16.41 12.84
C ASN A 5 -18.33 -17.75 12.48
N LYS A 6 -19.09 -18.68 11.89
CA LYS A 6 -18.58 -19.96 11.43
C LYS A 6 -17.73 -19.65 10.20
N GLY A 7 -16.40 -19.72 10.35
CA GLY A 7 -15.47 -19.49 9.25
C GLY A 7 -15.86 -20.29 8.00
N ARG A 8 -15.58 -19.73 6.82
CA ARG A 8 -15.87 -20.36 5.52
C ARG A 8 -15.08 -21.68 5.41
N ASN A 9 -15.75 -22.81 5.57
CA ASN A 9 -15.21 -24.17 5.48
C ASN A 9 -15.50 -24.79 4.10
N GLY A 10 -15.06 -26.02 3.81
CA GLY A 10 -15.29 -26.65 2.50
C GLY A 10 -16.77 -26.71 2.10
N PHE A 11 -17.64 -27.02 3.05
CA PHE A 11 -19.09 -27.03 2.83
C PHE A 11 -19.64 -25.66 2.39
N TYR A 12 -19.08 -24.54 2.86
CA TYR A 12 -19.47 -23.21 2.39
C TYR A 12 -19.20 -23.00 0.89
N TYR A 13 -18.06 -23.49 0.38
CA TYR A 13 -17.73 -23.37 -1.05
C TYR A 13 -18.61 -24.26 -1.90
N PHE A 14 -18.90 -25.47 -1.44
CA PHE A 14 -19.88 -26.34 -2.08
C PHE A 14 -21.28 -25.70 -2.16
N MET A 15 -21.75 -25.08 -1.07
CA MET A 15 -23.03 -24.34 -1.09
C MET A 15 -23.02 -23.18 -2.10
N GLN A 16 -21.90 -22.49 -2.30
CA GLN A 16 -21.82 -21.44 -3.32
C GLN A 16 -21.94 -21.99 -4.74
N GLU A 17 -21.32 -23.13 -5.01
CA GLU A 17 -21.44 -23.81 -6.31
C GLU A 17 -22.87 -24.26 -6.57
N VAL A 18 -23.51 -24.95 -5.61
CA VAL A 18 -24.92 -25.36 -5.72
C VAL A 18 -25.84 -24.15 -5.94
N ARG A 19 -25.56 -23.02 -5.28
CA ARG A 19 -26.31 -21.78 -5.50
C ARG A 19 -26.13 -21.22 -6.90
N GLN A 20 -24.91 -21.28 -7.46
CA GLN A 20 -24.64 -20.84 -8.82
C GLN A 20 -25.33 -21.72 -9.86
N ASP A 21 -25.32 -23.04 -9.65
CA ASP A 21 -26.03 -24.00 -10.52
C ASP A 21 -27.54 -23.76 -10.51
N GLU A 22 -28.14 -23.54 -9.34
CA GLU A 22 -29.56 -23.24 -9.23
C GLU A 22 -29.90 -21.85 -9.80
N ALA A 23 -29.01 -20.86 -9.64
CA ALA A 23 -29.16 -19.55 -10.26
C ALA A 23 -29.09 -19.64 -11.80
N ALA A 24 -28.22 -20.49 -12.36
CA ALA A 24 -28.14 -20.77 -13.79
C ALA A 24 -29.42 -21.47 -14.31
N ARG A 25 -30.10 -22.24 -13.45
CA ARG A 25 -31.43 -22.81 -13.71
C ARG A 25 -32.59 -21.80 -13.48
N GLY A 26 -32.27 -20.54 -13.21
CA GLY A 26 -33.24 -19.46 -13.04
C GLY A 26 -33.81 -19.31 -11.63
N LYS A 27 -33.27 -20.04 -10.64
CA LYS A 27 -33.71 -19.96 -9.23
C LYS A 27 -32.64 -19.31 -8.37
N ASN A 28 -32.83 -18.03 -8.07
CA ASN A 28 -31.95 -17.33 -7.12
C ASN A 28 -32.41 -17.62 -5.69
N MET A 29 -31.67 -18.49 -4.99
CA MET A 29 -31.99 -18.92 -3.63
C MET A 29 -31.10 -18.20 -2.60
N ARG A 30 -31.64 -18.03 -1.39
CA ARG A 30 -30.88 -17.53 -0.23
C ARG A 30 -30.04 -18.68 0.37
N MET A 31 -28.94 -18.34 1.06
CA MET A 31 -27.98 -19.34 1.55
C MET A 31 -28.58 -20.33 2.56
N ASP A 32 -29.58 -19.91 3.32
CA ASP A 32 -30.37 -20.75 4.23
C ASP A 32 -31.17 -21.81 3.47
N GLU A 33 -31.76 -21.46 2.33
CA GLU A 33 -32.50 -22.39 1.46
C GLU A 33 -31.55 -23.37 0.76
N VAL A 34 -30.41 -22.87 0.30
CA VAL A 34 -29.35 -23.70 -0.31
C VAL A 34 -28.80 -24.71 0.68
N GLN A 35 -28.66 -24.35 1.96
CA GLN A 35 -28.17 -25.26 3.00
C GLN A 35 -29.04 -26.51 3.15
N VAL A 36 -30.37 -26.37 3.02
CA VAL A 36 -31.32 -27.49 3.13
C VAL A 36 -31.11 -28.50 1.99
N ILE A 37 -30.82 -28.01 0.79
CA ILE A 37 -30.60 -28.84 -0.41
C ILE A 37 -29.17 -29.41 -0.43
N ALA A 38 -28.19 -28.58 -0.10
CA ALA A 38 -26.77 -28.92 -0.14
C ALA A 38 -26.36 -29.89 0.97
N GLY A 39 -27.03 -29.90 2.13
CA GLY A 39 -26.70 -30.81 3.24
C GLY A 39 -26.72 -32.29 2.82
N PRO A 40 -27.85 -32.82 2.31
CA PRO A 40 -27.94 -34.18 1.82
C PRO A 40 -27.04 -34.48 0.62
N LEU A 41 -26.78 -33.50 -0.26
CA LEU A 41 -25.89 -33.67 -1.41
C LEU A 41 -24.43 -33.77 -0.96
N TRP A 42 -24.02 -32.97 0.02
CA TRP A 42 -22.70 -33.00 0.61
C TRP A 42 -22.42 -34.35 1.27
N GLU A 43 -23.37 -34.93 1.99
CA GLU A 43 -23.18 -36.26 2.59
C GLU A 43 -22.89 -37.34 1.54
N LYS A 44 -23.53 -37.25 0.37
CA LYS A 44 -23.36 -38.18 -0.76
C LYS A 44 -22.05 -38.00 -1.54
N LEU A 45 -21.37 -36.87 -1.40
CA LEU A 45 -20.06 -36.67 -2.04
C LEU A 45 -19.03 -37.66 -1.48
N SER A 46 -18.13 -38.11 -2.35
CA SER A 46 -16.97 -38.90 -1.98
C SER A 46 -16.01 -38.11 -1.09
N VAL A 47 -15.07 -38.82 -0.46
CA VAL A 47 -14.03 -38.20 0.38
C VAL A 47 -13.16 -37.27 -0.46
N ASP A 48 -12.82 -37.68 -1.69
CA ASP A 48 -11.96 -36.91 -2.60
C ASP A 48 -12.63 -35.59 -3.05
N GLU A 49 -13.92 -35.64 -3.39
CA GLU A 49 -14.69 -34.43 -3.75
C GLU A 49 -14.79 -33.45 -2.57
N LYS A 50 -15.02 -33.97 -1.36
CA LYS A 50 -15.03 -33.15 -0.14
C LYS A 50 -13.65 -32.53 0.13
N GLU A 51 -12.58 -33.27 -0.13
CA GLU A 51 -11.21 -32.79 0.05
C GLU A 51 -10.91 -31.59 -0.85
N GLU A 52 -11.36 -31.61 -2.09
CA GLU A 52 -11.18 -30.50 -3.03
C GLU A 52 -11.81 -29.20 -2.51
N TYR A 53 -13.04 -29.25 -2.01
CA TYR A 53 -13.67 -28.08 -1.38
C TYR A 53 -12.97 -27.64 -0.09
N ASN A 54 -12.48 -28.58 0.72
CA ASN A 54 -11.71 -28.25 1.92
C ASN A 54 -10.36 -27.60 1.57
N ARG A 55 -9.72 -28.02 0.48
CA ARG A 55 -8.52 -27.40 -0.08
C ARG A 55 -8.80 -25.96 -0.52
N MET A 56 -9.89 -25.74 -1.27
CA MET A 56 -10.32 -24.37 -1.62
C MET A 56 -10.55 -23.48 -0.40
N ALA A 57 -11.17 -24.02 0.66
CA ALA A 57 -11.38 -23.28 1.90
C ALA A 57 -10.06 -22.93 2.61
N LYS A 58 -9.09 -23.85 2.61
CA LYS A 58 -7.76 -23.63 3.16
C LYS A 58 -6.99 -22.58 2.35
N GLU A 59 -7.01 -22.65 1.02
CA GLU A 59 -6.38 -21.67 0.14
C GLU A 59 -7.00 -20.27 0.32
N ALA A 60 -8.32 -20.17 0.39
CA ALA A 60 -8.98 -18.90 0.62
C ALA A 60 -8.69 -18.30 2.00
N LYS A 61 -8.50 -19.14 3.03
CA LYS A 61 -8.05 -18.70 4.36
C LYS A 61 -6.61 -18.18 4.31
N LEU A 62 -5.72 -18.84 3.57
CA LEU A 62 -4.35 -18.38 3.36
C LEU A 62 -4.31 -17.05 2.60
N ARG A 63 -5.09 -16.92 1.51
CA ARG A 63 -5.22 -15.66 0.76
C ARG A 63 -5.78 -14.53 1.63
N GLY A 64 -6.84 -14.81 2.40
CA GLY A 64 -7.42 -13.81 3.31
C GLY A 64 -6.52 -13.43 4.50
N ALA A 65 -5.59 -14.30 4.89
CA ALA A 65 -4.57 -14.00 5.90
C ALA A 65 -3.35 -13.24 5.32
N ALA A 66 -3.11 -13.37 4.02
CA ALA A 66 -2.12 -12.61 3.26
C ALA A 66 -2.68 -11.30 2.68
N ASP A 67 -3.96 -11.01 2.91
CA ASP A 67 -4.64 -9.81 2.42
C ASP A 67 -4.32 -8.63 3.36
N ASP A 68 -3.19 -7.96 3.10
CA ASP A 68 -2.71 -6.83 3.90
C ASP A 68 -3.62 -5.59 3.81
N GLU A 69 -4.58 -5.57 2.88
CA GLU A 69 -5.67 -4.57 2.85
C GLU A 69 -6.63 -4.71 4.04
N ARG A 70 -6.73 -5.91 4.63
CA ARG A 70 -7.64 -6.20 5.76
C ARG A 70 -6.96 -6.18 7.13
N LYS A 71 -5.63 -6.02 7.16
CA LYS A 71 -4.88 -5.83 8.40
C LYS A 71 -4.76 -4.35 8.66
N PHE A 72 -5.10 -3.93 9.87
CA PHE A 72 -4.99 -2.55 10.31
C PHE A 72 -4.10 -2.47 11.55
N ASN A 73 -3.35 -1.38 11.68
CA ASN A 73 -2.62 -1.08 12.90
C ASN A 73 -3.56 -0.54 14.00
N SER A 74 -3.03 -0.26 15.20
CA SER A 74 -3.80 0.28 16.33
C SER A 74 -4.39 1.68 16.09
N LEU A 75 -3.99 2.34 15.00
CA LEU A 75 -4.50 3.64 14.56
C LEU A 75 -5.52 3.51 13.42
N GLY A 76 -5.89 2.29 13.01
CA GLY A 76 -6.87 2.05 11.96
C GLY A 76 -6.35 2.28 10.54
N VAL A 77 -5.02 2.31 10.34
CA VAL A 77 -4.39 2.41 9.01
C VAL A 77 -4.09 1.00 8.50
N SER A 78 -4.42 0.71 7.23
CA SER A 78 -4.16 -0.61 6.65
C SER A 78 -2.67 -0.84 6.43
N PHE A 79 -2.20 -2.08 6.58
CA PHE A 79 -0.80 -2.42 6.30
C PHE A 79 -0.44 -2.19 4.82
N ALA A 80 -1.37 -2.48 3.90
CA ALA A 80 -1.19 -2.17 2.47
C ALA A 80 -0.93 -0.67 2.21
N ALA A 81 -1.56 0.24 2.97
CA ALA A 81 -1.32 1.66 2.83
C ALA A 81 0.08 2.06 3.35
N VAL A 82 0.52 1.46 4.45
CA VAL A 82 1.88 1.69 5.00
C VAL A 82 2.94 1.21 4.03
N ASP A 83 2.84 -0.04 3.56
CA ASP A 83 3.78 -0.62 2.59
C ASP A 83 3.77 0.16 1.26
N GLY A 84 2.62 0.70 0.86
CA GLY A 84 2.49 1.57 -0.30
C GLY A 84 3.29 2.87 -0.15
N LEU A 85 3.15 3.53 1.01
CA LEU A 85 3.90 4.76 1.32
C LEU A 85 5.41 4.52 1.41
N GLU A 86 5.84 3.41 2.01
CA GLU A 86 7.27 3.04 2.06
C GLU A 86 7.82 2.80 0.66
N ARG A 87 7.10 2.05 -0.18
CA ARG A 87 7.50 1.79 -1.57
C ARG A 87 7.59 3.06 -2.41
N GLU A 88 6.63 3.98 -2.23
CA GLU A 88 6.66 5.28 -2.90
C GLU A 88 7.89 6.09 -2.47
N GLN A 89 8.21 6.13 -1.18
CA GLN A 89 9.43 6.78 -0.68
C GLN A 89 10.71 6.16 -1.26
N GLU A 90 10.79 4.83 -1.29
CA GLU A 90 11.92 4.11 -1.88
C GLU A 90 12.07 4.40 -3.39
N GLU A 91 10.96 4.48 -4.11
CA GLU A 91 10.96 4.81 -5.54
C GLU A 91 11.43 6.25 -5.77
N GLN A 92 10.95 7.22 -4.99
CA GLN A 92 11.42 8.60 -5.05
C GLN A 92 12.92 8.71 -4.73
N GLU A 93 13.39 7.98 -3.71
CA GLU A 93 14.82 7.96 -3.35
C GLU A 93 15.67 7.34 -4.48
N LYS A 94 15.18 6.26 -5.10
CA LYS A 94 15.85 5.61 -6.22
C LYS A 94 15.94 6.53 -7.43
N ILE A 95 14.86 7.24 -7.76
CA ILE A 95 14.81 8.24 -8.83
C ILE A 95 15.82 9.36 -8.53
N MET A 96 15.80 9.92 -7.32
CA MET A 96 16.73 10.95 -6.90
C MET A 96 18.20 10.52 -7.07
N LYS A 97 18.56 9.33 -6.56
CA LYS A 97 19.93 8.79 -6.69
C LYS A 97 20.33 8.57 -8.15
N ALA A 98 19.43 8.04 -8.97
CA ALA A 98 19.67 7.83 -10.40
C ALA A 98 19.87 9.16 -11.15
N THR A 99 19.10 10.19 -10.82
CA THR A 99 19.23 11.53 -11.39
C THR A 99 20.57 12.16 -10.99
N ILE A 100 20.94 12.12 -9.71
CA ILE A 100 22.25 12.64 -9.24
C ILE A 100 23.39 11.90 -9.96
N LYS A 101 23.32 10.56 -10.02
CA LYS A 101 24.32 9.75 -10.72
C LYS A 101 24.43 10.13 -12.19
N THR A 102 23.30 10.32 -12.86
CA THR A 102 23.28 10.75 -14.26
C THR A 102 23.95 12.11 -14.43
N ILE A 103 23.61 13.10 -13.59
CA ILE A 103 24.20 14.44 -13.64
C ILE A 103 25.73 14.40 -13.53
N VAL A 104 26.25 13.61 -12.59
CA VAL A 104 27.69 13.49 -12.35
C VAL A 104 28.38 12.73 -13.48
N MET A 105 27.81 11.61 -13.92
CA MET A 105 28.45 10.72 -14.89
C MET A 105 28.32 11.19 -16.34
N SER A 106 27.28 11.97 -16.67
CA SER A 106 27.08 12.50 -18.03
C SER A 106 27.87 13.79 -18.29
N SER A 107 28.49 14.38 -17.28
CA SER A 107 29.27 15.62 -17.39
C SER A 107 30.75 15.28 -17.54
N SER A 108 31.50 16.03 -18.37
CA SER A 108 32.97 15.93 -18.34
C SER A 108 33.50 16.47 -17.01
N PRO A 109 34.71 16.08 -16.56
CA PRO A 109 35.31 16.61 -15.34
C PRO A 109 35.35 18.15 -15.30
N GLU A 110 35.71 18.79 -16.41
CA GLU A 110 35.79 20.26 -16.52
C GLU A 110 34.39 20.89 -16.43
N ALA A 111 33.41 20.31 -17.13
CA ALA A 111 32.03 20.79 -17.10
C ALA A 111 31.40 20.63 -15.71
N LEU A 112 31.70 19.52 -15.02
CA LEU A 112 31.21 19.26 -13.67
C LEU A 112 31.79 20.26 -12.67
N THR A 113 33.05 20.66 -12.87
CA THR A 113 33.74 21.58 -11.95
C THR A 113 33.11 22.98 -11.98
N ARG A 114 32.66 23.42 -13.16
CA ARG A 114 31.98 24.70 -13.41
C ARG A 114 30.47 24.68 -13.19
N LYS A 115 29.88 23.50 -13.06
CA LYS A 115 28.43 23.37 -12.93
C LYS A 115 27.96 23.94 -11.59
N PRO A 116 26.95 24.83 -11.57
CA PRO A 116 26.39 25.33 -10.31
C PRO A 116 25.51 24.26 -9.64
N PHE A 117 25.74 24.07 -8.35
CA PHE A 117 24.92 23.30 -7.43
C PHE A 117 24.25 24.25 -6.45
N TYR A 118 22.99 23.97 -6.10
CA TYR A 118 22.22 24.80 -5.19
C TYR A 118 21.92 24.02 -3.91
N LEU A 119 22.25 24.62 -2.78
CA LEU A 119 21.97 24.11 -1.45
C LEU A 119 20.83 24.94 -0.85
N CYS A 120 19.86 24.28 -0.24
CA CYS A 120 18.72 24.93 0.42
C CYS A 120 18.62 24.43 1.87
N HIS A 121 18.45 25.35 2.81
CA HIS A 121 18.17 25.05 4.20
C HIS A 121 17.01 25.92 4.69
N VAL A 122 16.09 25.33 5.45
CA VAL A 122 14.89 26.00 5.95
C VAL A 122 14.75 25.78 7.44
N ASN A 123 14.75 26.88 8.22
CA ASN A 123 14.27 26.86 9.60
C ASN A 123 12.76 27.09 9.60
N TYR A 124 12.05 26.49 10.55
CA TYR A 124 10.61 26.66 10.72
C TYR A 124 10.27 27.02 12.17
N TYR A 125 9.20 27.80 12.37
CA TYR A 125 8.75 28.18 13.71
C TYR A 125 8.03 27.03 14.40
N TYR A 126 7.07 26.44 13.70
CA TYR A 126 6.25 25.35 14.18
C TYR A 126 5.74 24.52 13.00
N LEU A 127 5.26 23.32 13.34
CA LEU A 127 4.54 22.46 12.41
C LEU A 127 3.07 22.41 12.80
N VAL A 128 2.21 22.35 11.79
CA VAL A 128 0.77 22.13 11.94
C VAL A 128 0.47 20.76 11.37
N LYS A 129 -0.03 19.86 12.23
CA LYS A 129 -0.52 18.54 11.81
C LYS A 129 -1.99 18.67 11.42
N GLY A 130 -2.29 18.59 10.13
CA GLY A 130 -3.63 18.42 9.61
C GLY A 130 -4.05 16.94 9.60
N ALA A 131 -5.32 16.68 9.23
CA ALA A 131 -5.83 15.32 9.08
C ALA A 131 -5.09 14.54 7.97
N ASP A 132 -4.75 15.21 6.87
CA ASP A 132 -4.17 14.58 5.68
C ASP A 132 -2.73 15.02 5.36
N CYS A 133 -2.26 16.14 5.93
CA CYS A 133 -0.91 16.65 5.66
C CYS A 133 -0.29 17.37 6.86
N THR A 134 1.04 17.35 6.93
CA THR A 134 1.83 18.17 7.87
C THR A 134 2.37 19.37 7.13
N THR A 135 2.11 20.57 7.64
CA THR A 135 2.61 21.83 7.07
C THR A 135 3.62 22.46 8.03
N TYR A 136 4.73 22.94 7.48
CA TYR A 136 5.77 23.65 8.23
C TYR A 136 5.62 25.15 7.97
N GLN A 137 5.56 25.97 9.03
CA GLN A 137 5.60 27.43 8.90
C GLN A 137 7.07 27.88 8.81
N PRO A 138 7.58 28.27 7.64
CA PRO A 138 8.98 28.63 7.49
C PRO A 138 9.28 29.94 8.25
N ALA A 139 10.43 29.97 8.90
CA ALA A 139 10.96 31.12 9.64
C ALA A 139 12.14 31.76 8.89
N GLU A 140 12.96 30.93 8.27
CA GLU A 140 14.13 31.39 7.53
C GLU A 140 14.42 30.42 6.39
N ILE A 141 14.76 30.94 5.21
CA ILE A 141 15.20 30.16 4.06
C ILE A 141 16.57 30.66 3.64
N ALA A 142 17.55 29.76 3.58
CA ALA A 142 18.88 30.01 3.07
C ALA A 142 19.10 29.21 1.78
N LEU A 143 19.47 29.90 0.71
CA LEU A 143 19.88 29.33 -0.57
C LEU A 143 21.35 29.67 -0.81
N ALA A 144 22.14 28.70 -1.26
CA ALA A 144 23.53 28.90 -1.62
C ALA A 144 23.83 28.29 -2.99
N GLU A 145 24.43 29.07 -3.88
CA GLU A 145 25.02 28.59 -5.13
C GLU A 145 26.49 28.25 -4.90
N PHE A 146 26.89 27.05 -5.32
CA PHE A 146 28.23 26.52 -5.16
C PHE A 146 28.71 25.86 -6.45
N THR A 147 29.96 26.10 -6.85
CA THR A 147 30.66 25.32 -7.90
C THR A 147 31.88 24.65 -7.28
N LEU A 148 32.40 23.59 -7.91
CA LEU A 148 33.63 22.95 -7.42
C LEU A 148 34.87 23.80 -7.73
N GLU A 149 34.82 24.66 -8.76
CA GLU A 149 35.93 25.56 -9.13
C GLU A 149 36.07 26.73 -8.14
N ASP A 150 34.97 27.44 -7.89
CA ASP A 150 35.00 28.70 -7.13
C ASP A 150 34.56 28.54 -5.67
N GLY A 151 34.02 27.37 -5.32
CA GLY A 151 33.39 27.15 -4.03
C GLY A 151 32.04 27.88 -3.93
N LEU A 152 31.82 28.56 -2.80
CA LEU A 152 30.59 29.31 -2.55
C LEU A 152 30.57 30.61 -3.38
N ARG A 153 29.56 30.78 -4.25
CA ARG A 153 29.47 31.91 -5.17
C ARG A 153 28.46 32.97 -4.74
N GLU A 154 27.24 32.56 -4.43
CA GLU A 154 26.17 33.46 -4.00
C GLU A 154 25.36 32.82 -2.86
N THR A 155 24.89 33.65 -1.94
CA THR A 155 23.92 33.25 -0.92
C THR A 155 22.73 34.18 -0.92
N ARG A 156 21.53 33.62 -0.71
CA ARG A 156 20.31 34.38 -0.46
C ARG A 156 19.68 33.90 0.82
N ASN A 157 19.37 34.85 1.69
CA ASN A 157 18.73 34.59 2.96
C ASN A 157 17.40 35.34 3.01
N PHE A 158 16.35 34.64 3.43
CA PHE A 158 15.02 35.19 3.59
C PHE A 158 14.55 34.89 5.00
N VAL A 159 14.44 35.93 5.83
CA VAL A 159 13.76 35.83 7.12
C VAL A 159 12.27 36.10 6.87
N LEU A 160 11.42 35.14 7.23
CA LEU A 160 9.99 35.18 7.01
C LEU A 160 9.29 35.46 8.33
N SER A 161 8.44 36.48 8.33
CA SER A 161 7.52 36.73 9.44
C SER A 161 6.21 35.97 9.20
N PRO A 162 5.64 35.31 10.23
CA PRO A 162 4.35 34.62 10.11
C PRO A 162 3.19 35.52 9.70
#